data_AF-L0DXX2-F1
#
_entry.id   AF-L0DXX2-F1
#
_cell.length_a   1.000
_cell.length_b   1.000
_cell.length_c   1.000
_cell.angle_alpha   90.00
_cell.angle_beta   90.00
_cell.angle_gamma   90.00
#
_symmetry.space_group_name_H-M   'P 1'
#
loop_
_entity.id
_entity.type
_entity.pdbx_description
1 polymer ?
#
loop_
_entity_poly.entity_id
_entity_poly.type
_entity_poly.pdbx_seq_one_letter_code
_entity_poly.pdbx_strand_id
1 'polypeptide(L)'
;MTQHRNPFWFRRWLDSSATSVAVIAFLLHFVWEFLQVPLFADMPEMAHWDAVRFCARAALGDAVITLAAFWVVTLVYRDRHWILAPAKAAIAGFIAVGVVITVALEWHATVLVDRWQYAERMPTIPLLGTGLAPLLQWLILPPLVVWIARRQILGQRYLSLAREDPD
;
A
#
# COMPACT_ATOMS: atom_id res chain seq x y z
N MET A 1 -37.19 15.99 -20.92
CA MET A 1 -36.24 14.88 -20.78
C MET A 1 -34.87 15.46 -20.45
N THR A 2 -34.59 15.64 -19.16
CA THR A 2 -33.35 16.23 -18.65
C THR A 2 -32.30 15.14 -18.49
N GLN A 3 -31.33 15.14 -19.39
CA GLN A 3 -30.16 14.27 -19.33
C GLN A 3 -29.29 14.75 -18.15
N HIS A 4 -29.39 14.08 -17.00
CA HIS A 4 -28.48 14.26 -15.88
C HIS A 4 -27.06 13.85 -16.34
N ARG A 5 -26.27 14.82 -16.78
CA ARG A 5 -24.84 14.67 -17.00
C ARG A 5 -24.17 14.43 -15.66
N ASN A 6 -23.97 13.16 -15.34
CA ASN A 6 -23.11 12.76 -14.22
C ASN A 6 -21.74 13.43 -14.37
N PRO A 7 -21.17 14.02 -13.30
CA PRO A 7 -19.89 14.71 -13.38
C PRO A 7 -18.78 13.74 -13.81
N PHE A 8 -18.26 13.94 -15.02
CA PHE A 8 -17.20 13.16 -15.66
C PHE A 8 -15.89 13.12 -14.85
N TRP A 9 -15.72 14.00 -13.85
CA TRP A 9 -14.51 14.08 -13.04
C TRP A 9 -14.35 12.96 -12.01
N PHE A 10 -15.43 12.37 -11.46
CA PHE A 10 -15.32 11.37 -10.38
C PHE A 10 -14.85 9.99 -10.90
N ARG A 11 -15.35 9.56 -12.08
CA ARG A 11 -14.87 8.33 -12.75
C ARG A 11 -13.44 8.41 -13.26
N ARG A 12 -12.88 9.62 -13.37
CA ARG A 12 -11.52 9.90 -13.85
C ARG A 12 -10.45 9.75 -12.74
N TRP A 13 -10.87 9.53 -11.49
CA TRP A 13 -10.00 9.30 -10.33
C TRP A 13 -9.85 7.81 -9.95
N LEU A 14 -10.76 6.92 -10.39
CA LEU A 14 -10.61 5.48 -10.22
C LEU A 14 -10.29 4.88 -11.59
N ASP A 15 -9.00 4.91 -11.96
CA ASP A 15 -8.50 4.14 -13.09
C ASP A 15 -8.29 2.67 -12.68
N SER A 16 -8.18 1.79 -13.68
CA SER A 16 -7.88 0.37 -13.44
C SER A 16 -6.57 0.19 -12.65
N SER A 17 -5.64 1.14 -12.78
CA SER A 17 -4.34 1.12 -12.12
C SER A 17 -4.45 1.36 -10.61
N ALA A 18 -5.14 2.43 -10.17
CA ALA A 18 -5.36 2.70 -8.75
C ALA A 18 -6.15 1.56 -8.08
N THR A 19 -7.13 0.99 -8.78
CA THR A 19 -7.91 -0.14 -8.27
C THR A 19 -7.02 -1.39 -8.07
N SER A 20 -6.20 -1.74 -9.07
CA SER A 20 -5.22 -2.82 -8.94
C SER A 20 -4.25 -2.58 -7.79
N VAL A 21 -3.68 -1.37 -7.68
CA VAL A 21 -2.77 -0.99 -6.59
C VAL A 21 -3.44 -1.17 -5.23
N ALA A 22 -4.67 -0.66 -5.05
CA ALA A 22 -5.38 -0.74 -3.77
C ALA A 22 -5.64 -2.19 -3.34
N VAL A 23 -6.15 -3.04 -4.26
CA VAL A 23 -6.45 -4.45 -3.96
C VAL A 23 -5.17 -5.23 -3.66
N ILE A 24 -4.15 -5.09 -4.49
CA ILE A 24 -2.88 -5.81 -4.33
C ILE A 24 -2.17 -5.34 -3.05
N ALA A 25 -2.14 -4.03 -2.79
CA ALA A 25 -1.55 -3.47 -1.58
C ALA A 25 -2.23 -4.02 -0.33
N PHE A 26 -3.57 -3.99 -0.27
CA PHE A 26 -4.30 -4.54 0.87
C PHE A 26 -3.96 -6.00 1.14
N LEU A 27 -3.96 -6.84 0.10
CA LEU A 27 -3.66 -8.27 0.27
C LEU A 27 -2.22 -8.52 0.73
N LEU A 28 -1.25 -7.81 0.15
CA LEU A 28 0.16 -7.98 0.52
C LEU A 28 0.45 -7.45 1.92
N HIS A 29 -0.06 -6.27 2.28
CA HIS A 29 0.05 -5.73 3.63
C HIS A 29 -0.64 -6.64 4.63
N PHE A 30 -1.81 -7.19 4.31
CA PHE A 30 -2.51 -8.12 5.20
C PHE A 30 -1.68 -9.36 5.53
N VAL A 31 -1.08 -9.99 4.52
CA VAL A 31 -0.17 -11.13 4.77
C VAL A 31 1.02 -10.71 5.62
N TRP A 32 1.57 -9.54 5.36
CA TRP A 32 2.72 -9.01 6.07
C TRP A 32 2.42 -8.71 7.56
N GLU A 33 1.28 -8.10 7.86
CA GLU A 33 0.82 -7.85 9.23
C GLU A 33 0.76 -9.14 10.05
N PHE A 34 0.23 -10.23 9.48
CA PHE A 34 0.22 -11.53 10.15
C PHE A 34 1.61 -12.12 10.37
N LEU A 35 2.55 -11.89 9.45
CA LEU A 35 3.94 -12.31 9.62
C LEU A 35 4.64 -11.52 10.74
N GLN A 36 4.22 -10.29 10.99
CA GLN A 36 4.77 -9.45 12.06
C GLN A 36 4.20 -9.73 13.45
N VAL A 37 3.05 -10.41 13.57
CA VAL A 37 2.40 -10.74 14.86
C VAL A 37 3.38 -11.23 15.94
N PRO A 38 4.33 -12.14 15.67
CA PRO A 38 5.28 -12.63 16.68
C PRO A 38 6.30 -11.60 17.19
N LEU A 39 6.41 -10.44 16.53
CA LEU A 39 7.34 -9.36 16.83
C LEU A 39 6.73 -8.28 17.75
N PHE A 40 5.41 -8.32 17.98
CA PHE A 40 4.70 -7.45 18.91
C PHE A 40 4.45 -8.19 20.22
N ALA A 41 4.63 -7.52 21.37
CA ALA A 41 4.64 -8.17 22.68
C ALA A 41 3.30 -8.84 23.03
N ASP A 42 2.19 -8.12 22.83
CA ASP A 42 0.87 -8.54 23.29
C ASP A 42 0.03 -9.25 22.21
N MET A 43 0.47 -9.23 20.95
CA MET A 43 -0.32 -9.80 19.85
C MET A 43 -0.42 -11.33 19.85
N PRO A 44 0.63 -12.10 20.17
CA PRO A 44 0.56 -13.56 20.16
C PRO A 44 -0.44 -14.13 21.17
N GLU A 45 -0.71 -13.41 22.25
CA GLU A 45 -1.64 -13.80 23.31
C GLU A 45 -3.07 -13.28 23.08
N MET A 46 -3.25 -12.42 22.07
CA MET A 46 -4.54 -11.84 21.73
C MET A 46 -5.51 -12.90 21.21
N ALA A 47 -6.80 -12.76 21.55
CA ALA A 47 -7.84 -13.63 21.03
C ALA A 47 -7.82 -13.62 19.49
N HIS A 48 -7.90 -14.81 18.89
CA HIS A 48 -7.66 -15.00 17.45
C HIS A 48 -8.44 -14.02 16.55
N TRP A 49 -9.72 -13.82 16.85
CA TRP A 49 -10.58 -12.93 16.06
C TRP A 49 -10.25 -11.44 16.23
N ASP A 50 -9.74 -11.05 17.40
CA ASP A 50 -9.30 -9.67 17.65
C ASP A 50 -7.98 -9.40 16.93
N ALA A 51 -7.06 -10.37 16.92
CA ALA A 51 -5.83 -10.29 16.12
C ALA A 51 -6.13 -10.14 14.62
N VAL A 52 -7.08 -10.93 14.09
CA VAL A 52 -7.51 -10.83 12.68
C VAL A 52 -8.08 -9.44 12.37
N ARG A 53 -8.96 -8.91 13.24
CA ARG A 53 -9.53 -7.56 13.08
C ARG A 53 -8.46 -6.48 13.17
N PHE A 54 -7.49 -6.65 14.06
CA PHE A 54 -6.38 -5.73 14.21
C PHE A 54 -5.54 -5.69 12.93
N CYS A 55 -5.06 -6.85 12.47
CA CYS A 55 -4.26 -6.96 11.24
C CYS A 55 -5.03 -6.46 10.01
N ALA A 56 -6.33 -6.74 9.91
CA ALA A 56 -7.17 -6.24 8.83
C ALA A 56 -7.27 -4.70 8.80
N ARG A 57 -7.38 -4.06 9.97
CA ARG A 57 -7.42 -2.60 10.11
C ARG A 57 -6.06 -1.97 9.81
N ALA A 58 -4.97 -2.58 10.29
CA ALA A 58 -3.60 -2.15 10.00
C ALA A 58 -3.32 -2.21 8.49
N ALA A 59 -3.56 -3.36 7.87
CA ALA A 59 -3.40 -3.56 6.42
C ALA A 59 -4.27 -2.63 5.58
N LEU A 60 -5.49 -2.31 6.04
CA LEU A 60 -6.34 -1.31 5.38
C LEU A 60 -5.70 0.09 5.46
N GLY A 61 -5.15 0.47 6.61
CA GLY A 61 -4.38 1.70 6.78
C GLY A 61 -3.20 1.77 5.81
N ASP A 62 -2.39 0.71 5.74
CA ASP A 62 -1.23 0.67 4.85
C ASP A 62 -1.60 0.66 3.37
N ALA A 63 -2.71 0.02 3.01
CA ALA A 63 -3.25 0.11 1.65
C ALA A 63 -3.65 1.55 1.29
N VAL A 64 -4.23 2.30 2.22
CA VAL A 64 -4.56 3.73 2.03
C VAL A 64 -3.28 4.57 1.89
N ILE A 65 -2.25 4.32 2.71
CA ILE A 65 -0.96 5.02 2.61
C ILE A 65 -0.30 4.70 1.25
N THR A 66 -0.34 3.43 0.83
CA THR A 66 0.17 2.98 -0.46
C THR A 66 -0.55 3.69 -1.61
N LEU A 67 -1.88 3.80 -1.53
CA LEU A 67 -2.66 4.51 -2.54
C LEU A 67 -2.32 6.01 -2.56
N ALA A 68 -2.18 6.64 -1.39
CA ALA A 68 -1.78 8.04 -1.28
C ALA A 68 -0.39 8.27 -1.90
N ALA A 69 0.58 7.41 -1.60
CA ALA A 69 1.92 7.45 -2.20
C ALA A 69 1.86 7.31 -3.73
N PHE A 70 0.97 6.46 -4.25
CA PHE A 70 0.79 6.27 -5.69
C PHE A 70 0.28 7.57 -6.35
N TRP A 71 -0.66 8.25 -5.72
CA TRP A 71 -1.17 9.54 -6.19
C TRP A 71 -0.11 10.64 -6.13
N VAL A 72 0.70 10.68 -5.06
CA VAL A 72 1.81 11.64 -4.95
C VAL A 72 2.79 11.46 -6.11
N VAL A 73 3.23 10.23 -6.38
CA VAL A 73 4.14 9.95 -7.52
C VAL A 73 3.48 10.30 -8.85
N THR A 74 2.20 9.96 -9.03
CA THR A 74 1.42 10.32 -10.22
C THR A 74 1.37 11.83 -10.44
N LEU A 75 1.20 12.62 -9.38
CA LEU A 75 1.19 14.08 -9.45
C LEU A 75 2.57 14.65 -9.80
N VAL A 76 3.63 14.12 -9.19
CA VAL A 76 5.01 14.56 -9.44
C VAL A 76 5.45 14.27 -10.88
N TYR A 77 5.19 13.06 -11.38
CA TYR A 77 5.55 12.66 -12.74
C TYR A 77 4.55 13.13 -13.79
N ARG A 78 3.38 13.64 -13.37
CA ARG A 78 2.25 14.02 -14.23
C ARG A 78 1.81 12.91 -15.19
N ASP A 79 2.13 11.66 -14.86
CA ASP A 79 1.79 10.47 -15.62
C ASP A 79 1.09 9.47 -14.71
N ARG A 80 -0.16 9.14 -15.05
CA ARG A 80 -0.99 8.16 -14.32
C ARG A 80 -0.62 6.72 -14.65
N HIS A 81 0.06 6.51 -15.76
CA HIS A 81 0.47 5.21 -16.24
C HIS A 81 1.93 4.90 -15.91
N TRP A 82 2.53 5.66 -14.99
CA TRP A 82 3.92 5.47 -14.58
C TRP A 82 4.20 4.03 -14.13
N ILE A 83 3.21 3.31 -13.57
CA ILE A 83 3.32 1.88 -13.21
C ILE A 83 3.58 0.97 -14.41
N LEU A 84 3.17 1.35 -15.63
CA LEU A 84 3.41 0.53 -16.83
C LEU A 84 4.87 0.59 -17.31
N ALA A 85 5.54 1.70 -17.05
CA ALA A 85 6.95 1.91 -17.34
C ALA A 85 7.64 2.58 -16.14
N PRO A 86 7.79 1.88 -15.01
CA PRO A 86 8.18 2.51 -13.76
C PRO A 86 9.66 2.90 -13.80
N ALA A 87 9.92 4.20 -13.81
CA ALA A 87 11.27 4.73 -13.63
C ALA A 87 11.77 4.41 -12.22
N LYS A 88 13.08 4.15 -12.07
CA LYS A 88 13.69 3.87 -10.75
C LYS A 88 13.40 4.98 -9.74
N ALA A 89 13.42 6.24 -10.19
CA ALA A 89 13.12 7.40 -9.36
C ALA A 89 11.64 7.46 -8.92
N ALA A 90 10.69 6.97 -9.73
CA ALA A 90 9.28 6.88 -9.36
C ALA A 90 9.08 5.82 -8.27
N ILE A 91 9.74 4.66 -8.38
CA ILE A 91 9.73 3.62 -7.35
C ILE A 91 10.38 4.14 -6.05
N ALA A 92 11.52 4.82 -6.16
CA ALA A 92 12.18 5.41 -4.99
C ALA A 92 11.29 6.45 -4.29
N GLY A 93 10.63 7.34 -5.05
CA GLY A 93 9.67 8.29 -4.50
C GLY A 93 8.46 7.60 -3.85
N PHE A 94 7.97 6.51 -4.45
CA PHE A 94 6.87 5.72 -3.91
C PHE A 94 7.21 5.12 -2.55
N ILE A 95 8.39 4.51 -2.43
CA ILE A 95 8.94 3.99 -1.18
C ILE A 95 9.12 5.13 -0.17
N ALA A 96 9.75 6.23 -0.58
CA ALA A 96 10.07 7.34 0.32
C ALA A 96 8.83 7.97 0.94
N VAL A 97 7.75 8.17 0.18
CA VAL A 97 6.50 8.71 0.70
C VAL A 97 5.89 7.77 1.75
N GLY A 98 5.89 6.46 1.47
CA GLY A 98 5.43 5.45 2.42
C GLY A 98 6.23 5.43 3.72
N VAL A 99 7.57 5.39 3.62
CA VAL A 99 8.47 5.44 4.77
C VAL A 99 8.24 6.70 5.61
N VAL A 100 8.14 7.88 4.98
CA VAL A 100 7.91 9.14 5.68
C VAL A 100 6.58 9.12 6.44
N ILE A 101 5.51 8.66 5.80
CA ILE A 101 4.19 8.59 6.45
C ILE A 101 4.22 7.60 7.61
N THR A 102 4.81 6.43 7.45
CA THR A 102 4.86 5.42 8.52
C THR A 102 5.72 5.86 9.69
N VAL A 103 6.89 6.44 9.44
CA VAL A 103 7.71 7.01 10.52
C VAL A 103 6.95 8.10 11.27
N ALA A 104 6.21 8.97 10.57
CA ALA A 104 5.39 10.00 11.21
C ALA A 104 4.24 9.41 12.05
N LEU A 105 3.54 8.38 11.54
CA LEU A 105 2.47 7.69 12.26
C LEU A 105 2.98 6.91 13.45
N GLU A 106 4.15 6.29 13.33
CA GLU A 106 4.76 5.52 14.41
C GLU A 106 5.27 6.41 15.52
N TRP A 107 5.88 7.56 15.18
CA TRP A 107 6.21 8.58 16.18
C TRP A 107 4.95 9.04 16.93
N HIS A 108 3.83 9.23 16.21
CA HIS A 108 2.56 9.56 16.86
C HIS A 108 2.04 8.41 17.75
N ALA A 109 2.10 7.17 17.30
CA ALA A 109 1.55 6.03 18.03
C ALA A 109 2.37 5.64 19.28
N THR A 110 3.69 5.73 19.19
CA THR A 110 4.63 5.30 20.25
C THR A 110 4.90 6.40 21.27
N VAL A 111 5.20 7.63 20.83
CA VAL A 111 5.62 8.70 21.75
C VAL A 111 4.43 9.47 22.32
N LEU A 112 3.31 9.58 21.59
CA LEU A 112 2.17 10.39 22.03
C LEU A 112 1.01 9.57 22.62
N VAL A 113 0.87 8.28 22.28
CA VAL A 113 -0.35 7.52 22.62
C VAL A 113 -0.07 6.16 23.30
N ASP A 114 1.18 5.69 23.36
CA ASP A 114 1.59 4.40 23.97
C ASP A 114 0.68 3.23 23.55
N ARG A 115 0.28 3.20 22.27
CA ARG A 115 -0.77 2.27 21.80
C ARG A 115 -0.33 0.80 21.69
N TRP A 116 0.96 0.56 21.52
CA TRP A 116 1.51 -0.78 21.31
C TRP A 116 3.02 -0.77 21.58
N GLN A 117 3.50 -1.84 22.22
CA GLN A 117 4.92 -2.02 22.53
C GLN A 117 5.54 -3.14 21.70
N TYR A 118 6.76 -2.90 21.24
CA TYR A 118 7.56 -3.88 20.51
C TYR A 118 8.04 -4.98 21.46
N ALA A 119 8.00 -6.24 21.00
CA ALA A 119 8.62 -7.33 21.76
C ALA A 119 10.14 -7.17 21.76
N GLU A 120 10.83 -7.73 22.76
CA GLU A 120 12.30 -7.72 22.84
C GLU A 120 13.00 -8.27 21.58
N ARG A 121 12.30 -9.14 20.83
CA ARG A 121 12.81 -9.74 19.59
C ARG A 121 12.77 -8.82 18.38
N MET A 122 12.11 -7.66 18.47
CA MET A 122 11.98 -6.72 17.36
C MET A 122 13.14 -5.72 17.37
N PRO A 123 14.06 -5.76 16.37
CA PRO A 123 15.10 -4.77 16.27
C PRO A 123 14.46 -3.42 15.95
N THR A 124 14.71 -2.42 16.78
CA THR A 124 14.32 -1.03 16.49
C THR A 124 15.48 -0.30 15.85
N ILE A 125 15.18 0.66 14.98
CA ILE A 125 16.16 1.56 14.35
C ILE A 125 16.13 2.87 15.14
N PRO A 126 17.10 3.12 16.04
CA PRO A 126 17.05 4.25 16.97
C PRO A 126 16.98 5.60 16.26
N LEU A 127 17.58 5.70 15.07
CA LEU A 127 17.63 6.93 14.28
C LEU A 127 16.26 7.35 13.72
N LEU A 128 15.39 6.38 13.44
CA LEU A 128 14.07 6.59 12.87
C LEU A 128 12.95 6.43 13.90
N GLY A 129 13.27 5.94 15.11
CA GLY A 129 12.29 5.60 16.14
C GLY A 129 11.31 4.51 15.71
N THR A 130 11.66 3.73 14.67
CA THR A 130 10.78 2.73 14.05
C THR A 130 11.29 1.30 14.19
N GLY A 131 10.38 0.34 14.26
CA GLY A 131 10.69 -1.07 14.09
C GLY A 131 11.28 -1.43 12.73
N LEU A 132 12.19 -2.40 12.69
CA LEU A 132 12.76 -2.90 11.43
C LEU A 132 11.69 -3.50 10.50
N ALA A 133 10.69 -4.18 11.06
CA ALA A 133 9.68 -4.87 10.26
C ALA A 133 8.76 -3.90 9.49
N PRO A 134 8.22 -2.81 10.08
CA PRO A 134 7.54 -1.75 9.34
C PRO A 134 8.41 -1.11 8.27
N LEU A 135 9.71 -0.90 8.52
CA LEU A 135 10.60 -0.36 7.48
C LEU A 135 10.76 -1.33 6.31
N LEU A 136 10.99 -2.63 6.59
CA LEU A 136 11.10 -3.66 5.56
C LEU A 136 9.81 -3.80 4.75
N GLN A 137 8.65 -3.60 5.37
CA GLN A 137 7.35 -3.55 4.70
C GLN A 137 7.36 -2.53 3.56
N TRP A 138 7.82 -1.31 3.83
CA TRP A 138 7.89 -0.23 2.83
C TRP A 138 9.03 -0.37 1.83
N LEU A 139 10.07 -1.13 2.15
CA LEU A 139 11.13 -1.43 1.18
C LEU A 139 10.73 -2.55 0.21
N ILE A 140 9.97 -3.55 0.67
CA ILE A 140 9.67 -4.77 -0.10
C ILE A 140 8.31 -4.69 -0.80
N LEU A 141 7.26 -4.26 -0.09
CA LEU A 141 5.90 -4.35 -0.61
C LEU A 141 5.62 -3.35 -1.74
N PRO A 142 6.03 -2.06 -1.69
CA PRO A 142 5.73 -1.13 -2.78
C PRO A 142 6.29 -1.56 -4.14
N PRO A 143 7.57 -2.02 -4.26
CA PRO A 143 8.05 -2.62 -5.52
C PRO A 143 7.23 -3.82 -5.98
N LEU A 144 6.82 -4.68 -5.03
CA LEU A 144 6.03 -5.87 -5.35
C LEU A 144 4.62 -5.49 -5.84
N VAL A 145 3.97 -4.52 -5.20
CA VAL A 145 2.68 -3.94 -5.62
C VAL A 145 2.78 -3.42 -7.05
N VAL A 146 3.81 -2.61 -7.36
CA VAL A 146 4.03 -2.09 -8.72
C VAL A 146 4.21 -3.23 -9.72
N TRP A 147 4.99 -4.25 -9.39
CA TRP A 147 5.25 -5.38 -10.27
C TRP A 147 4.00 -6.22 -10.57
N ILE A 148 3.22 -6.57 -9.56
CA ILE A 148 1.97 -7.35 -9.75
C ILE A 148 0.94 -6.50 -10.49
N ALA A 149 0.72 -5.25 -10.08
CA ALA A 149 -0.26 -4.36 -10.69
C ALA A 149 0.05 -4.15 -12.18
N ARG A 150 1.33 -3.90 -12.50
CA ARG A 150 1.78 -3.78 -13.89
C ARG A 150 1.43 -5.02 -14.72
N ARG A 151 1.72 -6.22 -14.20
CA ARG A 151 1.41 -7.48 -14.90
C ARG A 151 -0.08 -7.66 -15.12
N GLN A 152 -0.90 -7.38 -14.10
CA GLN A 152 -2.35 -7.46 -14.21
C GLN A 152 -2.90 -6.52 -15.30
N ILE A 153 -2.46 -5.26 -15.30
CA ILE A 153 -2.95 -4.24 -16.25
C ILE A 153 -2.54 -4.60 -17.69
N LEU A 154 -1.29 -5.04 -17.90
CA LEU A 154 -0.82 -5.47 -19.21
C LEU A 154 -1.58 -6.70 -19.71
N GLY A 155 -1.85 -7.67 -18.84
CA GLY A 155 -2.65 -8.85 -19.16
C GLY A 155 -4.09 -8.50 -19.56
N GLN A 156 -4.72 -7.58 -18.82
CA GLN A 156 -6.06 -7.08 -19.17
C GLN A 156 -6.09 -6.41 -20.54
N ARG A 157 -5.08 -5.59 -20.87
CA ARG A 157 -4.96 -4.95 -22.19
C ARG A 157 -4.77 -5.95 -23.32
N TYR A 158 -3.98 -7.00 -23.10
CA TYR A 158 -3.80 -8.06 -24.10
C TYR A 158 -5.12 -8.78 -24.38
N LEU A 159 -5.86 -9.16 -23.33
CA LEU A 159 -7.15 -9.85 -23.46
C LEU A 159 -8.23 -8.97 -24.10
N SER A 160 -8.22 -7.66 -23.87
CA SER A 160 -9.16 -6.76 -24.53
C SER A 160 -8.89 -6.65 -26.04
N LEU A 161 -7.62 -6.54 -26.44
CA LEU A 161 -7.24 -6.48 -27.85
C LEU A 161 -7.59 -7.77 -28.59
N ALA A 162 -7.33 -8.94 -27.99
CA ALA A 162 -7.68 -10.23 -28.56
C ALA A 162 -9.20 -10.47 -28.68
N ARG A 163 -10.03 -9.69 -27.99
CA ARG A 163 -11.50 -9.76 -28.08
C ARG A 163 -12.06 -8.86 -29.19
N GLU A 164 -11.37 -7.76 -29.50
CA GLU A 164 -11.81 -6.77 -30.50
C GLU A 164 -11.43 -7.16 -31.93
N ASP A 165 -10.50 -8.10 -32.10
CA ASP A 165 -10.10 -8.68 -33.38
C ASP A 165 -10.55 -10.16 -33.45
N PRO A 166 -11.86 -10.45 -33.62
CA PRO A 166 -12.31 -11.80 -33.91
C PRO A 166 -11.99 -12.10 -35.38
N ASP A 167 -11.06 -13.05 -35.60
CA ASP A 167 -10.80 -13.66 -36.92
C ASP A 167 -12.08 -13.94 -37.73
#